data_AF-A0A1H5ZU96-F1
#
_entry.id   AF-A0A1H5ZU96-F1
#
_cell.length_a   1.000
_cell.length_b   1.000
_cell.length_c   1.000
_cell.angle_alpha   90.00
_cell.angle_beta   90.00
_cell.angle_gamma   90.00
#
_symmetry.space_group_name_H-M   'P 1'
#
loop_
_entity.id
_entity.type
_entity.pdbx_description
1 polymer ?
#
loop_
_entity_poly.entity_id
_entity_poly.type
_entity_poly.pdbx_seq_one_letter_code
_entity_poly.pdbx_strand_id
1 'polypeptide(L)'
;MRPETPRGRFDRVIELGRSLRSASVDLLSQEFSYSTGHLTAVLSGCLFAPSLLTFWFVNGLLDFSTAVAIGAVATPAGLQVRLLAYVLLVPTFLLARAAIHLLHPVHRSQVLDGSCPNTRLLSLDWVSMGILATGLPLALQNFGPWFGMNAVFAFGVFVLPRALPDRRAGGIRLAALVAGALVFLYANYGGAVAALPHPSTVLGPVATFSLGDAATERLFRLANSVAFGPPVVGLFGIAMNHLLTRPELGEIPVVRHTLPRRDPDAVVVASAAFGTAFYLLVVAVVTGDLVVLP
;
A
#
# COMPACT_ATOMS: atom_id res chain seq x y z
N MET A 1 1.66 -68.39 28.70
CA MET A 1 1.04 -67.21 28.07
C MET A 1 -0.41 -67.16 28.53
N ARG A 2 -0.80 -66.18 29.37
CA ARG A 2 -2.18 -66.05 29.83
C ARG A 2 -3.03 -65.47 28.69
N PRO A 3 -4.19 -66.05 28.36
CA PRO A 3 -5.06 -65.51 27.32
C PRO A 3 -5.60 -64.15 27.78
N GLU A 4 -5.33 -63.11 27.01
CA GLU A 4 -5.96 -61.80 27.19
C GLU A 4 -7.48 -61.98 27.03
N THR A 5 -8.23 -61.69 28.09
CA THR A 5 -9.69 -61.70 28.03
C THR A 5 -10.17 -60.57 27.10
N PRO A 6 -11.25 -60.77 26.33
CA PRO A 6 -11.76 -59.77 25.39
C PRO A 6 -12.11 -58.43 26.06
N ARG A 7 -12.40 -58.43 27.37
CA ARG A 7 -12.57 -57.23 28.21
C ARG A 7 -11.30 -56.39 28.33
N GLY A 8 -10.15 -57.01 28.61
CA GLY A 8 -8.87 -56.29 28.72
C GLY A 8 -8.40 -55.66 27.41
N ARG A 9 -8.80 -56.22 26.27
CA ARG A 9 -8.56 -55.63 24.95
C ARG A 9 -9.48 -54.42 24.69
N PHE A 10 -10.74 -54.48 25.13
CA PHE A 10 -11.69 -53.36 25.05
C PHE A 10 -11.27 -52.19 25.93
N ASP A 11 -10.84 -52.45 27.17
CA ASP A 11 -10.40 -51.41 28.11
C ASP A 11 -9.18 -50.66 27.58
N ARG A 12 -8.20 -51.35 26.96
CA ARG A 12 -7.06 -50.70 26.29
C ARG A 12 -7.46 -49.80 25.13
N VAL A 13 -8.45 -50.19 24.33
CA VAL A 13 -8.92 -49.36 23.19
C VAL A 13 -9.62 -48.10 23.69
N ILE A 14 -10.40 -48.20 24.78
CA ILE A 14 -11.07 -47.07 25.42
C ILE A 14 -10.04 -46.12 26.04
N GLU A 15 -9.01 -46.66 26.69
CA GLU A 15 -7.93 -45.88 27.32
C GLU A 15 -7.06 -45.17 26.27
N LEU A 16 -6.72 -45.86 25.17
CA LEU A 16 -6.03 -45.27 24.02
C LEU A 16 -6.89 -44.16 23.37
N GLY A 17 -8.19 -44.38 23.23
CA GLY A 17 -9.13 -43.38 22.71
C GLY A 17 -9.24 -42.14 23.61
N ARG A 18 -9.23 -42.31 24.94
CA ARG A 18 -9.19 -41.20 25.88
C ARG A 18 -7.87 -40.43 25.83
N SER A 19 -6.73 -41.15 25.76
CA SER A 19 -5.40 -40.55 25.63
C SER A 19 -5.23 -39.77 24.32
N LEU A 20 -5.73 -40.30 23.21
CA LEU A 20 -5.70 -39.60 21.92
C LEU A 20 -6.60 -38.37 21.96
N ARG A 21 -7.80 -38.50 22.52
CA ARG A 21 -8.72 -37.36 22.68
C ARG A 21 -8.13 -36.27 23.56
N SER A 22 -7.50 -36.61 24.69
CA SER A 22 -6.86 -35.61 25.55
C SER A 22 -5.67 -34.95 24.87
N ALA A 23 -4.81 -35.73 24.20
CA ALA A 23 -3.67 -35.19 23.45
C ALA A 23 -4.11 -34.29 22.29
N SER A 24 -5.18 -34.63 21.57
CA SER A 24 -5.75 -33.78 20.52
C SER A 24 -6.35 -32.49 21.09
N VAL A 25 -7.02 -32.55 22.24
CA VAL A 25 -7.57 -31.35 22.90
C VAL A 25 -6.45 -30.44 23.40
N ASP A 26 -5.39 -31.01 23.98
CA ASP A 26 -4.22 -30.25 24.43
C ASP A 26 -3.49 -29.59 23.25
N LEU A 27 -3.27 -30.31 22.14
CA LEU A 27 -2.71 -29.77 20.90
C LEU A 27 -3.57 -28.64 20.33
N LEU A 28 -4.90 -28.85 20.22
CA LEU A 28 -5.81 -27.82 19.74
C LEU A 28 -5.84 -26.60 20.67
N SER A 29 -5.72 -26.80 21.98
CA SER A 29 -5.65 -25.70 22.94
C SER A 29 -4.33 -24.93 22.85
N GLN A 30 -3.21 -25.61 22.62
CA GLN A 30 -1.90 -24.98 22.38
C GLN A 30 -1.84 -24.24 21.05
N GLU A 31 -2.53 -24.71 20.01
CA GLU A 31 -2.54 -24.03 18.71
C GLU A 31 -3.55 -22.87 18.66
N PHE A 32 -4.77 -23.07 19.17
CA PHE A 32 -5.92 -22.16 18.97
C PHE A 32 -6.36 -21.39 20.21
N SER A 33 -5.65 -21.48 21.34
CA SER A 33 -5.97 -20.66 22.52
C SER A 33 -5.98 -19.17 22.17
N TYR A 34 -7.07 -18.49 22.56
CA TYR A 34 -7.32 -17.07 22.28
C TYR A 34 -6.31 -16.11 22.95
N SER A 35 -5.56 -16.57 23.97
CA SER A 35 -4.60 -15.72 24.69
C SER A 35 -3.14 -16.17 24.59
N THR A 36 -2.91 -17.47 24.36
CA THR A 36 -1.58 -18.09 24.40
C THR A 36 -1.31 -19.03 23.24
N GLY A 37 -2.29 -19.22 22.35
CA GLY A 37 -2.17 -20.14 21.23
C GLY A 37 -1.13 -19.66 20.21
N HIS A 38 -0.37 -20.58 19.63
CA HIS A 38 0.62 -20.25 18.61
C HIS A 38 -0.01 -19.51 17.41
N LEU A 39 -1.23 -19.90 17.01
CA LEU A 39 -1.97 -19.21 15.94
C LEU A 39 -2.27 -17.76 16.33
N THR A 40 -2.68 -17.54 17.57
CA THR A 40 -3.03 -16.20 18.05
C THR A 40 -1.78 -15.33 18.16
N ALA A 41 -0.67 -15.84 18.70
CA ALA A 41 0.61 -15.11 18.76
C ALA A 41 1.15 -14.75 17.36
N VAL A 42 1.04 -15.66 16.40
CA VAL A 42 1.45 -15.44 15.00
C VAL A 42 0.52 -14.44 14.31
N LEU A 43 -0.80 -14.57 14.51
CA LEU A 43 -1.78 -13.64 13.97
C LEU A 43 -1.61 -12.26 14.60
N SER A 44 -1.75 -12.10 15.92
CA SER A 44 -1.71 -10.81 16.59
C SER A 44 -0.34 -10.14 16.59
N GLY A 45 0.75 -10.90 16.64
CA GLY A 45 2.13 -10.39 16.72
C GLY A 45 2.83 -10.27 15.37
N CYS A 46 2.82 -11.32 14.55
CA CYS A 46 3.61 -11.38 13.31
C CYS A 46 2.84 -10.90 12.07
N LEU A 47 1.51 -10.97 12.09
CA LEU A 47 0.65 -10.73 10.92
C LEU A 47 -0.29 -9.52 11.03
N PHE A 48 -0.91 -9.24 12.19
CA PHE A 48 -2.10 -8.36 12.26
C PHE A 48 -1.90 -6.92 12.79
N ALA A 49 -1.38 -6.70 14.00
CA ALA A 49 -2.04 -5.67 14.82
C ALA A 49 -1.80 -4.18 14.44
N PRO A 50 -0.57 -3.65 14.26
CA PRO A 50 -0.41 -2.21 13.98
C PRO A 50 -0.58 -1.85 12.50
N SER A 51 -0.10 -2.71 11.59
CA SER A 51 -0.04 -2.41 10.15
C SER A 51 -1.41 -2.40 9.48
N LEU A 52 -2.36 -3.21 9.93
CA LEU A 52 -3.72 -3.25 9.35
C LEU A 52 -4.57 -2.06 9.78
N LEU A 53 -4.44 -1.61 11.02
CA LEU A 53 -5.12 -0.41 11.51
C LEU A 53 -4.62 0.83 10.76
N THR A 54 -3.30 0.99 10.63
CA THR A 54 -2.69 2.06 9.82
C THR A 54 -3.09 1.94 8.35
N PHE A 55 -3.12 0.73 7.80
CA PHE A 55 -3.53 0.52 6.41
C PHE A 55 -4.99 0.87 6.16
N TRP A 56 -5.95 0.45 6.99
CA TRP A 56 -7.37 0.75 6.74
C TRP A 56 -7.72 2.21 7.03
N PHE A 57 -7.24 2.76 8.14
CA PHE A 57 -7.64 4.10 8.58
C PHE A 57 -6.80 5.22 7.98
N VAL A 58 -5.48 5.04 7.88
CA VAL A 58 -4.59 6.09 7.38
C VAL A 58 -4.42 5.93 5.89
N ASN A 59 -3.88 4.80 5.43
CA ASN A 59 -3.61 4.62 4.00
C ASN A 59 -4.91 4.49 3.20
N GLY A 60 -5.85 3.64 3.59
CA GLY A 60 -7.10 3.42 2.85
C GLY A 60 -7.91 4.71 2.70
N LEU A 61 -8.18 5.42 3.80
CA LEU A 61 -8.94 6.67 3.73
C LEU A 61 -8.20 7.76 2.93
N LEU A 62 -6.88 7.92 3.14
CA LEU A 62 -6.09 8.91 2.42
C LEU A 62 -5.92 8.54 0.95
N ASP A 63 -5.74 7.26 0.63
CA ASP A 63 -5.53 6.74 -0.72
C ASP A 63 -6.81 6.84 -1.55
N PHE A 64 -7.99 6.52 -0.98
CA PHE A 64 -9.26 6.69 -1.68
C PHE A 64 -9.65 8.17 -1.80
N SER A 65 -9.50 8.96 -0.75
CA SER A 65 -9.79 10.41 -0.80
C SER A 65 -8.86 11.12 -1.78
N THR A 66 -7.57 10.76 -1.79
CA THR A 66 -6.60 11.27 -2.76
C THR A 66 -6.93 10.77 -4.15
N ALA A 67 -7.24 9.48 -4.35
CA ALA A 67 -7.59 8.94 -5.66
C ALA A 67 -8.83 9.62 -6.28
N VAL A 68 -9.82 9.96 -5.46
CA VAL A 68 -10.98 10.74 -5.90
C VAL A 68 -10.60 12.20 -6.17
N ALA A 69 -9.86 12.83 -5.25
CA ALA A 69 -9.46 14.24 -5.38
C ALA A 69 -8.53 14.51 -6.58
N ILE A 70 -7.65 13.57 -6.91
CA ILE A 70 -6.74 13.69 -8.06
C ILE A 70 -7.35 13.18 -9.36
N GLY A 71 -8.59 12.68 -9.36
CA GLY A 71 -9.25 12.14 -10.55
C GLY A 71 -8.68 10.79 -11.03
N ALA A 72 -7.97 10.05 -10.17
CA ALA A 72 -7.44 8.73 -10.51
C ALA A 72 -8.54 7.67 -10.70
N VAL A 73 -9.79 7.98 -10.35
CA VAL A 73 -10.97 7.14 -10.59
C VAL A 73 -12.01 7.97 -11.35
N ALA A 74 -12.22 7.62 -12.63
CA ALA A 74 -13.12 8.36 -13.50
C ALA A 74 -14.60 7.94 -13.38
N THR A 75 -14.88 6.74 -12.87
CA THR A 75 -16.24 6.17 -12.84
C THR A 75 -16.55 5.45 -11.52
N PRO A 76 -17.84 5.39 -11.11
CA PRO A 76 -18.26 4.60 -9.94
C PRO A 76 -17.88 3.12 -10.03
N ALA A 77 -17.90 2.54 -11.25
CA ALA A 77 -17.48 1.16 -11.48
C ALA A 77 -15.98 0.97 -11.21
N GLY A 78 -15.13 1.91 -11.65
CA GLY A 78 -13.69 1.88 -11.33
C GLY A 78 -13.41 1.99 -9.82
N LEU A 79 -14.24 2.75 -9.10
CA LEU A 79 -14.15 2.85 -7.63
C LEU A 79 -14.48 1.52 -6.96
N GLN A 80 -15.52 0.84 -7.42
CA GLN A 80 -15.94 -0.47 -6.90
C GLN A 80 -14.86 -1.53 -7.07
N VAL A 81 -14.24 -1.59 -8.26
CA VAL A 81 -13.15 -2.55 -8.53
C VAL A 81 -11.95 -2.29 -7.62
N ARG A 82 -11.57 -1.02 -7.40
CA ARG A 82 -10.52 -0.68 -6.45
C ARG A 82 -10.88 -1.03 -5.02
N LEU A 83 -12.10 -0.71 -4.58
CA LEU A 83 -12.55 -1.07 -3.24
C LEU A 83 -12.49 -2.59 -3.03
N LEU A 84 -12.94 -3.37 -4.01
CA LEU A 84 -12.84 -4.82 -3.99
C LEU A 84 -11.38 -5.28 -3.91
N ALA A 85 -10.49 -4.71 -4.71
CA ALA A 85 -9.06 -5.01 -4.66
C ALA A 85 -8.47 -4.73 -3.27
N TYR A 86 -8.83 -3.61 -2.63
CA TYR A 86 -8.37 -3.28 -1.28
C TYR A 86 -8.90 -4.23 -0.20
N VAL A 87 -10.18 -4.64 -0.30
CA VAL A 87 -10.78 -5.63 0.61
C VAL A 87 -10.06 -6.98 0.47
N LEU A 88 -9.75 -7.40 -0.75
CA LEU A 88 -9.03 -8.63 -1.03
C LEU A 88 -7.52 -8.51 -0.74
N LEU A 89 -6.96 -7.30 -0.71
CA LEU A 89 -5.54 -7.08 -0.52
C LEU A 89 -5.07 -7.60 0.83
N VAL A 90 -5.84 -7.32 1.89
CA VAL A 90 -5.49 -7.71 3.25
C VAL A 90 -5.32 -9.22 3.38
N PRO A 91 -6.32 -10.08 3.07
CA PRO A 91 -6.15 -11.52 3.17
C PRO A 91 -5.05 -12.03 2.23
N THR A 92 -4.92 -11.50 1.01
CA THR A 92 -3.87 -11.91 0.08
C THR A 92 -2.47 -11.55 0.58
N PHE A 93 -2.28 -10.35 1.14
CA PHE A 93 -1.02 -9.90 1.72
C PHE A 93 -0.62 -10.76 2.92
N LEU A 94 -1.58 -11.05 3.81
CA LEU A 94 -1.34 -11.91 4.97
C LEU A 94 -0.95 -13.32 4.55
N LEU A 95 -1.65 -13.89 3.56
CA LEU A 95 -1.31 -15.20 3.00
C LEU A 95 0.07 -15.21 2.35
N ALA A 96 0.39 -14.20 1.54
CA ALA A 96 1.70 -14.08 0.90
C ALA A 96 2.82 -13.97 1.95
N ARG A 97 2.62 -13.15 2.97
CA ARG A 97 3.58 -12.97 4.07
C ARG A 97 3.76 -14.26 4.87
N ALA A 98 2.67 -14.96 5.21
CA ALA A 98 2.73 -16.25 5.88
C ALA A 98 3.47 -17.29 5.04
N ALA A 99 3.17 -17.38 3.74
CA ALA A 99 3.85 -18.30 2.82
C ALA A 99 5.36 -18.03 2.76
N ILE A 100 5.77 -16.76 2.65
CA ILE A 100 7.20 -16.38 2.63
C ILE A 100 7.91 -16.81 3.92
N HIS A 101 7.30 -16.58 5.09
CA HIS A 101 7.89 -16.98 6.37
C HIS A 101 7.92 -18.51 6.56
N LEU A 102 6.93 -19.24 6.04
CA LEU A 102 6.90 -20.70 6.13
C LEU A 102 7.84 -21.40 5.15
N LEU A 103 8.09 -20.80 3.98
CA LEU A 103 9.00 -21.34 2.97
C LEU A 103 10.48 -21.19 3.37
N HIS A 104 10.83 -20.16 4.12
CA HIS A 104 12.21 -19.95 4.56
C HIS A 104 12.52 -20.75 5.84
N PRO A 105 13.48 -21.69 5.83
CA PRO A 105 13.66 -22.65 6.92
C PRO A 105 13.97 -22.00 8.27
N VAL A 106 14.71 -20.88 8.28
CA VAL A 106 15.04 -20.11 9.50
C VAL A 106 13.84 -19.33 10.03
N HIS A 107 12.96 -18.83 9.14
CA HIS A 107 11.77 -18.09 9.58
C HIS A 107 10.70 -19.06 10.06
N ARG A 108 10.61 -20.23 9.43
CA ARG A 108 9.71 -21.30 9.83
C ARG A 108 9.97 -21.73 11.27
N SER A 109 11.22 -21.97 11.65
CA SER A 109 11.53 -22.33 13.04
C SER A 109 11.14 -21.20 14.00
N GLN A 110 11.47 -19.95 13.68
CA GLN A 110 11.12 -18.80 14.51
C GLN A 110 9.60 -18.65 14.70
N VAL A 111 8.81 -18.78 13.63
CA VAL A 111 7.34 -18.70 13.67
C VAL A 111 6.74 -19.85 14.48
N LEU A 112 7.27 -21.07 14.31
CA LEU A 112 6.84 -22.24 15.09
C LEU A 112 7.23 -22.13 16.57
N ASP A 113 8.35 -21.47 16.87
CA ASP A 113 8.81 -21.16 18.23
C ASP A 113 8.03 -19.97 18.86
N GLY A 114 7.03 -19.41 18.15
CA GLY A 114 6.22 -18.29 18.63
C GLY A 114 6.90 -16.92 18.58
N SER A 115 7.98 -16.80 17.80
CA SER A 115 8.72 -15.55 17.60
C SER A 115 8.55 -15.00 16.17
N CYS A 116 8.57 -13.67 16.02
CA CYS A 116 8.40 -13.05 14.71
C CYS A 116 9.75 -12.76 14.05
N PRO A 117 10.01 -13.27 12.83
CA PRO A 117 11.19 -12.90 12.06
C PRO A 117 11.19 -11.40 11.76
N ASN A 118 12.25 -10.71 12.16
CA ASN A 118 12.43 -9.27 11.90
C ASN A 118 13.00 -9.03 10.49
N THR A 119 12.29 -9.50 9.46
CA THR A 119 12.71 -9.34 8.06
C THR A 119 11.69 -8.52 7.28
N ARG A 120 12.14 -7.43 6.67
CA ARG A 120 11.33 -6.59 5.77
C ARG A 120 11.34 -7.22 4.38
N LEU A 121 10.50 -8.24 4.15
CA LEU A 121 10.40 -8.92 2.85
C LEU A 121 9.27 -8.38 1.98
N LEU A 122 8.16 -8.01 2.61
CA LEU A 122 7.01 -7.36 1.98
C LEU A 122 6.58 -6.17 2.83
N SER A 123 6.21 -5.07 2.18
CA SER A 123 5.69 -3.88 2.85
C SER A 123 4.31 -3.55 2.32
N LEU A 124 3.34 -3.50 3.21
CA LEU A 124 1.94 -3.26 2.86
C LEU A 124 1.74 -1.88 2.21
N ASP A 125 2.51 -0.88 2.64
CA ASP A 125 2.46 0.48 2.10
C ASP A 125 2.84 0.49 0.61
N TRP A 126 3.91 -0.24 0.25
CA TRP A 126 4.38 -0.34 -1.14
C TRP A 126 3.47 -1.23 -1.99
N VAL A 127 2.85 -2.26 -1.41
CA VAL A 127 1.81 -3.04 -2.09
C VAL A 127 0.58 -2.16 -2.39
N SER A 128 0.11 -1.36 -1.42
CA SER A 128 -0.99 -0.40 -1.59
C SER A 128 -0.68 0.61 -2.68
N MET A 129 0.52 1.18 -2.65
CA MET A 129 1.00 2.12 -3.65
C MET A 129 0.99 1.47 -5.05
N GLY A 130 1.39 0.21 -5.16
CA GLY A 130 1.34 -0.56 -6.40
C GLY A 130 -0.05 -0.62 -7.03
N ILE A 131 -1.11 -0.71 -6.21
CA ILE A 131 -2.51 -0.64 -6.66
C ILE A 131 -2.87 0.77 -7.09
N LEU A 132 -2.50 1.79 -6.32
CA LEU A 132 -2.85 3.19 -6.62
C LEU A 132 -2.18 3.72 -7.88
N ALA A 133 -0.93 3.34 -8.09
CA ALA A 133 -0.14 3.77 -9.23
C ALA A 133 -0.76 3.32 -10.57
N THR A 134 -1.57 2.27 -10.58
CA THR A 134 -2.35 1.87 -11.78
C THR A 134 -3.37 2.93 -12.21
N GLY A 135 -3.79 3.79 -11.28
CA GLY A 135 -4.63 4.96 -11.50
C GLY A 135 -3.91 6.25 -11.79
N LEU A 136 -2.58 6.28 -11.61
CA LEU A 136 -1.77 7.47 -11.84
C LEU A 136 -1.92 8.03 -13.26
N PRO A 137 -2.02 7.23 -14.34
CA PRO A 137 -2.23 7.76 -15.68
C PRO A 137 -3.48 8.62 -15.83
N LEU A 138 -4.58 8.27 -15.15
CA LEU A 138 -5.82 9.04 -15.14
C LEU A 138 -5.64 10.36 -14.40
N ALA A 139 -4.92 10.34 -13.27
CA ALA A 139 -4.58 11.56 -12.54
C ALA A 139 -3.67 12.49 -13.36
N LEU A 140 -2.77 11.91 -14.17
CA LEU A 140 -1.87 12.64 -15.05
C LEU A 140 -2.59 13.22 -16.28
N GLN A 141 -3.85 12.83 -16.56
CA GLN A 141 -4.65 13.49 -17.60
C GLN A 141 -4.71 15.00 -17.36
N ASN A 142 -4.85 15.43 -16.10
CA ASN A 142 -4.73 16.82 -15.69
C ASN A 142 -3.33 17.08 -15.13
N PHE A 143 -2.31 16.92 -15.97
CA PHE A 143 -0.90 17.02 -15.56
C PHE A 143 -0.53 18.40 -15.00
N GLY A 144 -1.10 19.47 -15.56
CA GLY A 144 -0.78 20.86 -15.21
C GLY A 144 -0.95 21.18 -13.73
N PRO A 145 -2.11 20.89 -13.11
CA PRO A 145 -2.33 21.06 -11.68
C PRO A 145 -1.26 20.36 -10.82
N TRP A 146 -0.93 19.12 -11.16
CA TRP A 146 0.12 18.35 -10.48
C TRP A 146 1.49 19.02 -10.67
N PHE A 147 1.84 19.41 -11.89
CA PHE A 147 3.11 20.06 -12.20
C PHE A 147 3.25 21.40 -11.48
N GLY A 148 2.22 22.23 -11.50
CA GLY A 148 2.20 23.54 -10.84
C GLY A 148 2.39 23.41 -9.32
N MET A 149 1.67 22.49 -8.68
CA MET A 149 1.86 22.18 -7.27
C MET A 149 3.29 21.73 -6.96
N ASN A 150 3.82 20.78 -7.74
CA ASN A 150 5.17 20.25 -7.52
C ASN A 150 6.26 21.28 -7.80
N ALA A 151 6.06 22.22 -8.72
CA ALA A 151 6.97 23.34 -8.95
C ALA A 151 7.03 24.27 -7.73
N VAL A 152 5.88 24.58 -7.13
CA VAL A 152 5.81 25.36 -5.87
C VAL A 152 6.50 24.62 -4.73
N PHE A 153 6.28 23.31 -4.60
CA PHE A 153 6.98 22.50 -3.60
C PHE A 153 8.49 22.44 -3.85
N ALA A 154 8.91 22.15 -5.07
CA ALA A 154 10.32 22.09 -5.45
C ALA A 154 11.03 23.40 -5.10
N PHE A 155 10.45 24.53 -5.51
CA PHE A 155 11.03 25.82 -5.25
C PHE A 155 10.95 26.20 -3.77
N GLY A 156 9.78 26.14 -3.15
CA GLY A 156 9.55 26.63 -1.79
C GLY A 156 10.07 25.73 -0.67
N VAL A 157 10.24 24.42 -0.92
CA VAL A 157 10.78 23.47 0.07
C VAL A 157 12.29 23.27 -0.13
N PHE A 158 12.76 23.16 -1.37
CA PHE A 158 14.15 22.79 -1.63
C PHE A 158 15.03 23.95 -2.10
N VAL A 159 14.54 24.86 -2.96
CA VAL A 159 15.39 25.90 -3.55
C VAL A 159 15.48 27.13 -2.64
N LEU A 160 14.34 27.76 -2.35
CA LEU A 160 14.23 29.03 -1.66
C LEU A 160 14.78 28.99 -0.22
N PRO A 161 14.53 27.94 0.58
CA PRO A 161 15.06 27.88 1.95
C PRO A 161 16.59 27.81 2.03
N ARG A 162 17.28 27.35 0.98
CA ARG A 162 18.75 27.27 0.94
C ARG A 162 19.43 28.63 0.90
N ALA A 163 18.72 29.66 0.45
CA ALA A 163 19.24 31.02 0.36
C ALA A 163 18.91 31.87 1.60
N LEU A 164 18.25 31.31 2.62
CA LEU A 164 17.67 32.06 3.74
C LEU A 164 18.16 31.57 5.10
N PRO A 165 18.15 32.44 6.14
CA PRO A 165 18.50 32.03 7.50
C PRO A 165 17.52 30.98 8.06
N ASP A 166 18.03 30.03 8.86
CA ASP A 166 17.28 28.89 9.40
C ASP A 166 15.96 29.28 10.10
N ARG A 167 15.94 30.44 10.78
CA ARG A 167 14.74 30.97 11.45
C ARG A 167 13.57 31.22 10.50
N ARG A 168 13.81 31.52 9.22
CA ARG A 168 12.77 31.78 8.20
C ARG A 168 12.53 30.58 7.29
N ALA A 169 13.51 29.68 7.17
CA ALA A 169 13.41 28.48 6.34
C ALA A 169 12.21 27.60 6.70
N GLY A 170 11.97 27.38 8.00
CA GLY A 170 10.83 26.58 8.47
C GLY A 170 9.46 27.17 8.06
N GLY A 171 9.28 28.48 8.23
CA GLY A 171 8.03 29.17 7.85
C GLY A 171 7.78 29.14 6.34
N ILE A 172 8.84 29.23 5.54
CA ILE A 172 8.74 29.18 4.07
C ILE A 172 8.41 27.78 3.58
N ARG A 173 9.02 26.73 4.15
CA ARG A 173 8.65 25.35 3.83
C ARG A 173 7.16 25.11 4.09
N LEU A 174 6.63 25.60 5.23
CA LEU A 174 5.21 25.45 5.56
C LEU A 174 4.31 26.27 4.62
N ALA A 175 4.68 27.52 4.35
CA ALA A 175 3.95 28.36 3.38
C ALA A 175 3.94 27.74 1.98
N ALA A 176 5.03 27.10 1.55
CA ALA A 176 5.12 26.40 0.28
C ALA A 176 4.19 25.19 0.22
N LEU A 177 4.07 24.43 1.31
CA LEU A 177 3.12 23.31 1.39
C LEU A 177 1.68 23.78 1.24
N VAL A 178 1.30 24.86 1.93
CA VAL A 178 -0.03 25.46 1.82
C VAL A 178 -0.26 26.03 0.42
N ALA A 179 0.69 26.80 -0.10
CA ALA A 179 0.58 27.43 -1.41
C ALA A 179 0.47 26.40 -2.54
N GLY A 180 1.27 25.32 -2.52
CA GLY A 180 1.17 24.28 -3.54
C GLY A 180 -0.16 23.54 -3.49
N ALA A 181 -0.69 23.25 -2.30
CA ALA A 181 -2.03 22.67 -2.16
C ALA A 181 -3.13 23.62 -2.70
N LEU A 182 -3.03 24.92 -2.42
CA LEU A 182 -3.97 25.92 -2.95
C LEU A 182 -3.88 26.03 -4.48
N VAL A 183 -2.68 25.99 -5.06
CA VAL A 183 -2.48 25.97 -6.51
C VAL A 183 -3.14 24.74 -7.12
N PHE A 184 -2.96 23.56 -6.54
CA PHE A 184 -3.60 22.33 -7.01
C PHE A 184 -5.13 22.42 -6.97
N LEU A 185 -5.69 22.86 -5.84
CA LEU A 185 -7.14 22.97 -5.64
C LEU A 185 -7.75 24.00 -6.59
N TYR A 186 -7.11 25.15 -6.73
CA TYR A 186 -7.61 26.19 -7.62
C TYR A 186 -7.48 25.80 -9.09
N ALA A 187 -6.39 25.13 -9.48
CA ALA A 187 -6.21 24.63 -10.85
C ALA A 187 -7.27 23.57 -11.24
N ASN A 188 -7.63 22.66 -10.32
CA ASN A 188 -8.61 21.60 -10.58
C ASN A 188 -10.07 22.04 -10.42
N TYR A 189 -10.37 22.87 -9.42
CA TYR A 189 -11.75 23.16 -9.01
C TYR A 189 -12.15 24.62 -9.14
N GLY A 190 -11.20 25.53 -9.37
CA GLY A 190 -11.46 26.97 -9.44
C GLY A 190 -12.45 27.34 -10.55
N GLY A 191 -12.47 26.58 -11.65
CA GLY A 191 -13.43 26.78 -12.75
C GLY A 191 -14.88 26.45 -12.40
N ALA A 192 -15.13 25.68 -11.34
CA ALA A 192 -16.49 25.36 -10.88
C ALA A 192 -17.10 26.49 -10.01
N VAL A 193 -16.30 27.45 -9.56
CA VAL A 193 -16.73 28.54 -8.69
C VAL A 193 -16.93 29.80 -9.53
N ALA A 194 -18.18 30.16 -9.78
CA ALA A 194 -18.53 31.29 -10.65
C ALA A 194 -17.96 32.66 -10.21
N ALA A 195 -17.65 32.82 -8.91
CA ALA A 195 -17.10 34.06 -8.36
C ALA A 195 -15.57 34.20 -8.55
N LEU A 196 -14.88 33.15 -8.99
CA LEU A 196 -13.43 33.16 -9.18
C LEU A 196 -13.07 33.28 -10.67
N PRO A 197 -11.97 33.95 -11.01
CA PRO A 197 -11.46 33.94 -12.39
C PRO A 197 -11.11 32.51 -12.81
N HIS A 198 -11.14 32.24 -14.12
CA HIS A 198 -10.84 30.92 -14.65
C HIS A 198 -9.36 30.56 -14.37
N PRO A 199 -9.01 29.36 -13.88
CA PRO A 199 -7.65 29.05 -13.43
C PRO A 199 -6.56 29.27 -14.48
N SER A 200 -6.89 29.05 -15.76
CA SER A 200 -5.97 29.24 -16.89
C SER A 200 -5.55 30.70 -17.08
N THR A 201 -6.35 31.68 -16.63
CA THR A 201 -6.00 33.11 -16.74
C THR A 201 -5.06 33.56 -15.62
N VAL A 202 -5.09 32.88 -14.47
CA VAL A 202 -4.30 33.24 -13.27
C VAL A 202 -3.03 32.41 -13.15
N LEU A 203 -3.14 31.08 -13.26
CA LEU A 203 -2.01 30.15 -13.12
C LEU A 203 -1.29 29.89 -14.45
N GLY A 204 -1.88 30.33 -15.56
CA GLY A 204 -1.33 30.16 -16.90
C GLY A 204 -1.51 28.75 -17.46
N PRO A 205 -1.14 28.54 -18.75
CA PRO A 205 -1.44 27.32 -19.49
C PRO A 205 -0.67 26.10 -19.00
N VAL A 206 0.49 26.29 -18.34
CA VAL A 206 1.34 25.20 -17.85
C VAL A 206 0.70 24.53 -16.64
N ALA A 207 0.16 25.32 -15.70
CA ALA A 207 -0.48 24.81 -14.49
C ALA A 207 -1.92 24.31 -14.72
N THR A 208 -2.47 24.48 -15.92
CA THR A 208 -3.77 23.95 -16.34
C THR A 208 -3.68 23.03 -17.54
N PHE A 209 -2.47 22.57 -17.88
CA PHE A 209 -2.23 21.68 -19.00
C PHE A 209 -2.91 20.32 -18.78
N SER A 210 -3.53 19.77 -19.83
CA SER A 210 -4.07 18.41 -19.83
C SER A 210 -3.49 17.59 -20.98
N LEU A 211 -3.28 16.31 -20.73
CA LEU A 211 -2.93 15.34 -21.76
C LEU A 211 -4.16 15.07 -22.63
N GLY A 212 -3.94 14.96 -23.95
CA GLY A 212 -4.98 14.51 -24.86
C GLY A 212 -5.37 13.05 -24.61
N ASP A 213 -6.60 12.68 -24.96
CA ASP A 213 -7.19 11.37 -24.65
C ASP A 213 -6.32 10.20 -25.14
N ALA A 214 -5.76 10.29 -26.34
CA ALA A 214 -4.88 9.27 -26.90
C ALA A 214 -3.56 9.09 -26.12
N ALA A 215 -3.02 10.16 -25.53
CA ALA A 215 -1.82 10.09 -24.70
C ALA A 215 -2.15 9.47 -23.33
N THR A 216 -3.28 9.87 -22.74
CA THR A 216 -3.80 9.30 -21.49
C THR A 216 -4.09 7.81 -21.65
N GLU A 217 -4.71 7.38 -22.75
CA GLU A 217 -4.98 5.98 -23.02
C GLU A 217 -3.69 5.15 -23.16
N ARG A 218 -2.70 5.65 -23.90
CA ARG A 218 -1.39 4.97 -24.02
C ARG A 218 -0.68 4.83 -22.68
N LEU A 219 -0.68 5.90 -21.89
CA LEU A 219 -0.09 5.88 -20.56
C LEU A 219 -0.83 4.90 -19.63
N PHE A 220 -2.16 4.86 -19.74
CA PHE A 220 -3.01 3.93 -19.02
C PHE A 220 -2.70 2.48 -19.40
N ARG A 221 -2.62 2.15 -20.70
CA ARG A 221 -2.26 0.82 -21.19
C ARG A 221 -0.85 0.40 -20.78
N LEU A 222 0.11 1.33 -20.81
CA LEU A 222 1.48 1.07 -20.35
C LEU A 222 1.51 0.66 -18.88
N ALA A 223 0.93 1.49 -18.01
CA ALA A 223 0.92 1.26 -16.56
C ALA A 223 0.05 0.05 -16.15
N ASN A 224 -0.98 -0.26 -16.93
CA ASN A 224 -1.87 -1.40 -16.69
C ASN A 224 -1.53 -2.63 -17.54
N SER A 225 -0.35 -2.66 -18.18
CA SER A 225 0.09 -3.85 -18.90
C SER A 225 0.72 -4.86 -17.96
N VAL A 226 0.49 -6.15 -18.19
CA VAL A 226 1.14 -7.21 -17.39
C VAL A 226 2.65 -7.18 -17.51
N ALA A 227 3.17 -6.90 -18.71
CA ALA A 227 4.61 -6.90 -18.97
C ALA A 227 5.33 -5.64 -18.47
N PHE A 228 4.74 -4.45 -18.62
CA PHE A 228 5.41 -3.19 -18.29
C PHE A 228 4.87 -2.51 -17.02
N GLY A 229 3.63 -2.79 -16.60
CA GLY A 229 3.02 -2.18 -15.42
C GLY A 229 3.82 -2.43 -14.14
N PRO A 230 4.00 -3.69 -13.70
CA PRO A 230 4.75 -4.01 -12.49
C PRO A 230 6.18 -3.41 -12.44
N PRO A 231 7.02 -3.49 -13.50
CA PRO A 231 8.34 -2.88 -13.45
C PRO A 231 8.31 -1.34 -13.46
N VAL A 232 7.41 -0.72 -14.25
CA VAL A 232 7.27 0.75 -14.28
C VAL A 232 6.83 1.28 -12.92
N VAL A 233 5.83 0.64 -12.30
CA VAL A 233 5.33 1.02 -10.97
C VAL A 233 6.37 0.73 -9.89
N GLY A 234 7.14 -0.36 -10.00
CA GLY A 234 8.25 -0.67 -9.09
C GLY A 234 9.34 0.41 -9.13
N LEU A 235 9.75 0.85 -10.33
CA LEU A 235 10.71 1.94 -10.50
C LEU A 235 10.18 3.27 -9.97
N PHE A 236 8.91 3.57 -10.22
CA PHE A 236 8.23 4.72 -9.62
C PHE A 236 8.27 4.65 -8.08
N GLY A 237 8.06 3.46 -7.51
CA GLY A 237 8.19 3.22 -6.07
C GLY A 237 9.58 3.52 -5.54
N ILE A 238 10.64 3.09 -6.22
CA ILE A 238 12.02 3.45 -5.83
C ILE A 238 12.19 4.97 -5.82
N ALA A 239 11.76 5.64 -6.90
CA ALA A 239 11.88 7.08 -7.01
C ALA A 239 11.17 7.79 -5.85
N MET A 240 9.95 7.36 -5.52
CA MET A 240 9.18 7.89 -4.39
C MET A 240 9.81 7.56 -3.04
N ASN A 241 10.35 6.35 -2.84
CA ASN A 241 11.06 5.96 -1.62
C ASN A 241 12.25 6.90 -1.38
N HIS A 242 13.02 7.20 -2.42
CA HIS A 242 14.13 8.13 -2.34
C HIS A 242 13.72 9.59 -2.14
N LEU A 243 12.62 10.01 -2.78
CA LEU A 243 12.14 11.38 -2.69
C LEU A 243 11.59 11.68 -1.29
N LEU A 244 10.73 10.80 -0.77
CA LEU A 244 10.03 10.98 0.50
C LEU A 244 10.93 10.82 1.72
N THR A 245 12.07 10.14 1.58
CA THR A 245 13.02 9.90 2.69
C THR A 245 14.17 10.92 2.72
N ARG A 246 14.10 11.95 1.88
CA ARG A 246 15.07 13.04 1.87
C ARG A 246 15.07 13.81 3.20
N PRO A 247 16.25 14.18 3.74
CA PRO A 247 16.36 14.88 5.02
C PRO A 247 15.63 16.21 5.01
N GLU A 248 15.57 16.91 3.88
CA GLU A 248 14.88 18.19 3.75
C GLU A 248 13.37 18.11 4.06
N LEU A 249 12.75 16.95 3.82
CA LEU A 249 11.35 16.67 4.17
C LEU A 249 11.23 16.19 5.62
N GLY A 250 12.17 15.37 6.09
CA GLY A 250 12.20 14.83 7.45
C GLY A 250 12.40 15.88 8.55
N GLU A 251 12.91 17.06 8.19
CA GLU A 251 13.08 18.20 9.10
C GLU A 251 11.80 19.04 9.29
N ILE A 252 10.75 18.84 8.48
CA ILE A 252 9.51 19.62 8.57
C ILE A 252 8.70 19.11 9.77
N PRO A 253 8.42 19.92 10.81
CA PRO A 253 7.81 19.44 12.06
C PRO A 253 6.47 18.73 11.87
N VAL A 254 5.66 19.20 10.93
CA VAL A 254 4.31 18.70 10.64
C VAL A 254 4.34 17.34 9.94
N VAL A 255 5.36 17.09 9.10
CA VAL A 255 5.41 15.90 8.21
C VAL A 255 6.42 14.86 8.71
N ARG A 256 7.32 15.24 9.63
CA ARG A 256 8.37 14.36 10.18
C ARG A 256 7.84 13.04 10.73
N HIS A 257 6.65 13.06 11.33
CA HIS A 257 6.04 11.87 11.94
C HIS A 257 5.17 11.06 10.97
N THR A 258 4.89 11.61 9.78
CA THR A 258 4.07 10.96 8.75
C THR A 258 4.90 10.43 7.59
N LEU A 259 6.17 10.80 7.47
CA LEU A 259 7.05 10.30 6.40
C LEU A 259 7.50 8.86 6.70
N PRO A 260 7.46 7.97 5.69
CA PRO A 260 7.92 6.61 5.84
C PRO A 260 9.42 6.57 6.12
N ARG A 261 9.86 5.57 6.90
CA ARG A 261 11.28 5.24 6.99
C ARG A 261 11.70 4.60 5.68
N ARG A 262 12.94 4.85 5.25
CA ARG A 262 13.46 4.27 4.01
C ARG A 262 13.47 2.74 4.10
N ASP A 263 12.78 2.13 3.14
CA ASP A 263 12.82 0.69 2.93
C ASP A 263 13.88 0.32 1.88
N PRO A 264 14.41 -0.91 1.88
CA PRO A 264 15.34 -1.37 0.85
C PRO A 264 14.66 -1.38 -0.52
N ASP A 265 15.37 -0.92 -1.56
CA ASP A 265 14.79 -0.77 -2.91
C ASP A 265 14.23 -2.09 -3.47
N ALA A 266 14.87 -3.22 -3.16
CA ALA A 266 14.36 -4.54 -3.53
C ALA A 266 12.96 -4.85 -2.93
N VAL A 267 12.72 -4.41 -1.69
CA VAL A 267 11.43 -4.59 -1.01
C VAL A 267 10.38 -3.70 -1.63
N VAL A 268 10.76 -2.46 -1.95
CA VAL A 268 9.88 -1.49 -2.62
C VAL A 268 9.44 -2.02 -3.98
N VAL A 269 10.39 -2.42 -4.82
CA VAL A 269 10.10 -2.94 -6.17
C VAL A 269 9.25 -4.20 -6.08
N ALA A 270 9.64 -5.18 -5.26
CA ALA A 270 8.91 -6.44 -5.16
C ALA A 270 7.47 -6.22 -4.64
N SER A 271 7.31 -5.36 -3.64
CA SER A 271 6.00 -5.06 -3.05
C SER A 271 5.11 -4.27 -4.04
N ALA A 272 5.65 -3.24 -4.69
CA ALA A 272 4.92 -2.45 -5.66
C ALA A 272 4.54 -3.27 -6.90
N ALA A 273 5.47 -4.07 -7.44
CA ALA A 273 5.22 -4.97 -8.56
C ALA A 273 4.15 -6.03 -8.19
N PHE A 274 4.23 -6.59 -6.98
CA PHE A 274 3.22 -7.52 -6.47
C PHE A 274 1.84 -6.86 -6.37
N GLY A 275 1.75 -5.66 -5.80
CA GLY A 275 0.50 -4.90 -5.70
C GLY A 275 -0.12 -4.59 -7.06
N THR A 276 0.71 -4.18 -8.03
CA THR A 276 0.26 -3.96 -9.41
C THR A 276 -0.24 -5.24 -10.06
N ALA A 277 0.52 -6.33 -10.00
CA ALA A 277 0.11 -7.62 -10.57
C ALA A 277 -1.18 -8.15 -9.93
N PHE A 278 -1.31 -8.00 -8.61
CA PHE A 278 -2.53 -8.34 -7.89
C PHE A 278 -3.73 -7.54 -8.38
N TYR A 279 -3.58 -6.22 -8.53
CA TYR A 279 -4.68 -5.38 -9.04
C TYR A 279 -5.07 -5.77 -10.48
N LEU A 280 -4.10 -6.01 -11.36
CA LEU A 280 -4.38 -6.44 -12.73
C LEU A 280 -5.12 -7.78 -12.78
N LEU A 281 -4.79 -8.71 -11.89
CA LEU A 281 -5.51 -9.97 -11.74
C LEU A 281 -6.96 -9.73 -11.30
N VAL A 282 -7.18 -8.88 -10.29
CA VAL A 282 -8.54 -8.53 -9.82
C VAL A 282 -9.35 -7.89 -10.95
N VAL A 283 -8.75 -6.96 -11.70
CA VAL A 283 -9.40 -6.34 -12.87
C VAL A 283 -9.77 -7.42 -13.88
N ALA A 284 -8.84 -8.28 -14.29
CA ALA A 284 -9.11 -9.32 -15.28
C ALA A 284 -10.19 -10.32 -14.84
N VAL A 285 -10.25 -10.66 -13.56
CA VAL A 285 -11.30 -11.54 -13.02
C VAL A 285 -12.67 -10.85 -13.04
N VAL A 286 -12.73 -9.55 -12.76
CA VAL A 286 -13.98 -8.79 -12.68
C VAL A 286 -14.50 -8.36 -14.06
N THR A 287 -13.61 -7.92 -14.95
CA THR A 287 -13.99 -7.35 -16.25
C THR A 287 -13.83 -8.33 -17.41
N GLY A 288 -13.01 -9.38 -17.25
CA GLY A 288 -12.61 -10.27 -18.35
C GLY A 288 -11.54 -9.69 -19.27
N ASP A 289 -11.13 -8.44 -19.06
CA ASP A 289 -10.16 -7.74 -19.91
C ASP A 289 -8.78 -7.67 -19.25
N LEU A 290 -7.75 -7.98 -20.03
CA LEU A 290 -6.36 -7.90 -19.59
C LEU A 290 -5.49 -7.31 -20.69
N VAL A 291 -4.80 -6.22 -20.37
CA VAL A 291 -3.78 -5.63 -21.25
C VAL A 291 -2.47 -6.36 -21.02
N VAL A 292 -2.03 -7.18 -21.99
CA VAL A 292 -0.75 -7.90 -21.88
C VAL A 292 0.41 -6.99 -22.30
N LEU A 293 0.23 -6.27 -23.40
CA LEU A 293 1.16 -5.31 -24.00
C LEU A 293 0.42 -3.99 -24.29
N PRO A 294 1.10 -2.83 -24.19
CA PRO A 294 0.49 -1.51 -24.36
C PRO A 294 -0.03 -1.20 -25.77
#